data_AF-A0A7X7QTI5-F1
#
_entry.id   AF-A0A7X7QTI5-F1
#
_cell.length_a   1.000
_cell.length_b   1.000
_cell.length_c   1.000
_cell.angle_alpha   90.00
_cell.angle_beta   90.00
_cell.angle_gamma   90.00
#
_symmetry.space_group_name_H-M   'P 1'
#
loop_
_entity.id
_entity.type
_entity.pdbx_description
1 polymer ?
#
loop_
_entity_poly.entity_id
_entity_poly.type
_entity_poly.pdbx_seq_one_letter_code
_entity_poly.pdbx_strand_id
1 'polypeptide(L)'
;LTRLAASKAKFLVLDEPTASLDQRRSDAVLERVCALSDVTRIVISHDCGIAAKADRIIVLEEGKMIESGTHDELLGRDDPPSRYQELFKLQFDRLNKGKEQSQS
;
A
#
# COMPACT_ATOMS: atom_id res chain seq x y z
N LEU A 1 16.92 1.44 6.97
CA LEU A 1 16.19 2.69 7.35
C LEU A 1 17.12 3.76 7.91
N THR A 2 18.11 3.45 8.77
CA THR A 2 19.00 4.42 9.43
C THR A 2 19.83 5.30 8.47
N ARG A 3 20.16 4.83 7.25
CA ARG A 3 20.90 5.63 6.27
C ARG A 3 20.05 6.73 5.60
N LEU A 4 18.73 6.61 5.66
CA LEU A 4 17.80 7.47 4.92
C LEU A 4 17.55 8.81 5.62
N ALA A 5 17.47 8.79 6.95
CA ALA A 5 17.29 9.98 7.79
C ALA A 5 18.47 10.97 7.70
N ALA A 6 19.64 10.53 7.20
CA ALA A 6 20.82 11.36 7.02
C ALA A 6 20.90 12.02 5.63
N SER A 7 20.00 11.68 4.69
CA SER A 7 20.05 12.19 3.33
C SER A 7 19.04 13.31 3.11
N LYS A 8 19.44 14.42 2.48
CA LYS A 8 18.55 15.50 1.98
C LYS A 8 17.75 15.04 0.75
N ALA A 9 17.34 13.78 0.69
CA ALA A 9 16.69 13.19 -0.47
C ALA A 9 15.27 13.76 -0.61
N LYS A 10 14.97 14.33 -1.78
CA LYS A 10 13.63 14.82 -2.13
C LYS A 10 12.69 13.70 -2.59
N PHE A 11 13.25 12.55 -2.94
CA PHE A 11 12.51 11.39 -3.44
C PHE A 11 12.95 10.13 -2.71
N LEU A 12 11.97 9.32 -2.31
CA LEU A 12 12.16 8.02 -1.69
C LEU A 12 11.38 6.97 -2.47
N VAL A 13 12.07 5.95 -2.97
CA VAL A 13 11.44 4.78 -3.59
C VAL A 13 11.62 3.60 -2.64
N LEU A 14 10.50 2.96 -2.29
CA LEU A 14 10.46 1.79 -1.41
C LEU A 14 9.85 0.63 -2.18
N ASP A 15 10.65 -0.41 -2.42
CA ASP A 15 10.20 -1.64 -3.03
C ASP A 15 9.92 -2.66 -1.92
N GLU A 16 8.64 -2.97 -1.71
CA GLU A 16 8.15 -3.90 -0.70
C GLU A 16 8.80 -3.73 0.69
N PRO A 17 8.75 -2.53 1.30
CA PRO A 17 9.50 -2.21 2.53
C PRO A 17 9.09 -3.03 3.75
N THR A 18 7.98 -3.77 3.64
CA THR A 18 7.29 -4.49 4.72
C THR A 18 7.22 -6.00 4.50
N ALA A 19 7.79 -6.53 3.41
CA ALA A 19 7.65 -7.95 3.03
C ALA A 19 8.14 -8.97 4.09
N SER A 20 8.99 -8.56 5.02
CA SER A 20 9.51 -9.40 6.11
C SER A 20 8.98 -9.02 7.50
N LEU A 21 8.03 -8.08 7.58
CA LEU A 21 7.51 -7.52 8.82
C LEU A 21 6.05 -7.96 9.06
N ASP A 22 5.71 -8.23 10.31
CA ASP A 22 4.32 -8.41 10.71
C ASP A 22 3.53 -7.10 10.56
N GLN A 23 2.20 -7.18 10.41
CA GLN A 23 1.31 -6.04 10.14
C GLN A 23 1.58 -4.83 11.05
N ARG A 24 1.78 -5.05 12.35
CA ARG A 24 2.00 -3.96 13.32
C ARG A 24 3.34 -3.28 13.10
N ARG A 25 4.39 -4.04 12.79
CA ARG A 25 5.71 -3.50 12.47
C ARG A 25 5.70 -2.76 11.13
N SER A 26 4.96 -3.26 10.16
CA SER A 26 4.77 -2.63 8.85
C SER A 26 4.12 -1.26 8.96
N ASP A 27 3.06 -1.16 9.76
CA ASP A 27 2.38 0.11 10.05
C ASP A 27 3.33 1.13 10.70
N ALA A 28 4.08 0.69 11.72
CA ALA A 28 5.01 1.57 12.44
C ALA A 28 6.21 2.04 11.59
N VAL A 29 6.62 1.27 10.57
CA VAL A 29 7.65 1.71 9.62
C VAL A 29 7.06 2.72 8.65
N LEU A 30 5.88 2.43 8.11
CA LEU A 30 5.22 3.31 7.15
C LEU A 30 4.85 4.66 7.77
N GLU A 31 4.35 4.70 9.01
CA GLU A 31 4.08 5.95 9.72
C GLU A 31 5.33 6.82 9.86
N ARG A 32 6.47 6.22 10.22
CA ARG A 32 7.75 6.95 10.32
C ARG A 32 8.20 7.49 8.97
N VAL A 33 7.98 6.74 7.90
CA VAL A 33 8.29 7.17 6.53
C VAL A 33 7.35 8.30 6.10
N CYS A 34 6.06 8.20 6.41
CA CYS A 34 5.04 9.22 6.12
C CYS A 34 5.22 10.50 6.93
N ALA A 35 5.82 10.42 8.12
CA ALA A 35 6.14 11.57 8.97
C ALA A 35 7.29 12.45 8.45
N LEU A 36 8.06 11.98 7.46
CA LEU A 36 9.09 12.81 6.82
C LEU A 36 8.42 13.89 5.97
N SER A 37 8.56 15.15 6.36
CA SER A 37 8.11 16.31 5.59
C SER A 37 9.04 16.59 4.41
N ASP A 38 8.52 17.21 3.35
CA ASP A 38 9.27 17.64 2.16
C ASP A 38 9.97 16.53 1.34
N VAL A 39 9.47 15.29 1.44
CA VAL A 39 9.95 14.14 0.67
C VAL A 39 8.81 13.51 -0.12
N THR A 40 8.96 13.40 -1.44
CA THR A 40 8.06 12.61 -2.29
C THR A 40 8.37 11.13 -2.13
N ARG A 41 7.34 10.32 -1.88
CA ARG A 41 7.47 8.89 -1.63
C ARG A 41 6.77 8.09 -2.71
N ILE A 42 7.44 7.07 -3.22
CA ILE A 42 6.88 6.08 -4.13
C ILE A 42 7.04 4.74 -3.41
N VAL A 43 5.91 4.11 -3.10
CA VAL A 43 5.90 2.79 -2.45
C VAL A 43 5.33 1.81 -3.46
N ILE A 44 6.11 0.77 -3.76
CA ILE A 44 5.68 -0.37 -4.55
C ILE A 44 5.30 -1.44 -3.53
N SER A 45 4.02 -1.80 -3.51
CA SER A 45 3.55 -2.90 -2.67
C SER A 45 2.33 -3.58 -3.26
N HIS A 46 2.24 -4.88 -3.00
CA HIS A 46 1.02 -5.64 -3.21
C HIS A 46 0.03 -5.53 -2.03
N ASP A 47 0.36 -4.88 -0.92
CA ASP A 47 -0.54 -4.71 0.24
C ASP A 47 -1.50 -3.52 0.04
N CYS A 48 -2.80 -3.81 -0.08
CA CYS A 48 -3.83 -2.79 -0.26
C CYS A 48 -3.99 -1.87 0.96
N GLY A 49 -3.66 -2.33 2.17
CA GLY A 49 -3.67 -1.52 3.39
C GLY A 49 -2.56 -0.46 3.42
N ILE A 50 -1.42 -0.76 2.78
CA ILE A 50 -0.36 0.24 2.52
C ILE A 50 -0.83 1.21 1.44
N ALA A 51 -1.35 0.69 0.33
CA ALA A 51 -1.84 1.52 -0.78
C ALA A 51 -2.95 2.50 -0.33
N ALA A 52 -3.84 2.09 0.57
CA ALA A 52 -4.93 2.92 1.09
C ALA A 52 -4.46 4.18 1.84
N LYS A 53 -3.21 4.21 2.32
CA LYS A 53 -2.62 5.36 3.02
C LYS A 53 -1.94 6.35 2.08
N ALA A 54 -1.87 6.05 0.78
CA ALA A 54 -1.19 6.89 -0.19
C ALA A 54 -2.08 8.06 -0.65
N ASP A 55 -1.46 9.21 -0.90
CA ASP A 55 -2.13 10.37 -1.51
C ASP A 55 -2.65 10.05 -2.93
N ARG A 56 -1.96 9.13 -3.62
CA ARG A 56 -2.33 8.62 -4.94
C ARG A 56 -1.89 7.17 -5.10
N ILE A 57 -2.79 6.36 -5.65
CA ILE A 57 -2.58 4.96 -5.98
C ILE A 57 -2.47 4.82 -7.49
N ILE A 58 -1.55 3.97 -7.93
CA ILE A 58 -1.36 3.56 -9.32
C ILE A 58 -1.48 2.05 -9.37
N VAL A 59 -2.45 1.55 -10.14
CA VAL A 59 -2.63 0.11 -10.34
C VAL A 59 -1.92 -0.29 -11.63
N LEU A 60 -1.01 -1.25 -11.50
CA LEU A 60 -0.27 -1.82 -12.62
C LEU A 60 -0.77 -3.23 -12.91
N GLU A 61 -1.03 -3.52 -14.18
CA GLU A 61 -1.33 -4.86 -14.69
C GLU A 61 -0.58 -5.07 -16.01
N GLU A 62 0.11 -6.20 -16.14
CA GLU A 62 0.94 -6.53 -17.32
C GLU A 62 1.92 -5.42 -17.73
N GLY A 63 2.51 -4.72 -16.75
CA GLY A 63 3.45 -3.63 -16.98
C GLY A 63 2.83 -2.32 -17.48
N LYS A 64 1.50 -2.21 -17.46
CA LYS A 64 0.76 -1.00 -17.85
C LYS A 64 0.00 -0.42 -16.66
N MET A 65 -0.06 0.92 -16.61
CA MET A 65 -0.98 1.62 -15.71
C MET A 65 -2.40 1.46 -16.25
N ILE A 66 -3.23 0.75 -15.51
CA ILE A 66 -4.65 0.56 -15.86
C ILE A 66 -5.55 1.55 -15.11
N GLU A 67 -5.17 1.95 -13.89
CA GLU A 67 -5.96 2.85 -13.05
C GLU A 67 -5.06 3.75 -12.20
N SER A 68 -5.57 4.93 -11.86
CA SER A 68 -4.94 5.81 -10.87
C SER A 68 -5.99 6.67 -10.19
N GLY A 69 -5.83 6.91 -8.90
CA GLY A 69 -6.74 7.72 -8.09
C GLY A 69 -6.43 7.62 -6.61
N THR A 70 -7.28 8.19 -5.78
CA THR A 70 -7.28 7.97 -4.33
C THR A 70 -7.88 6.60 -3.99
N HIS A 71 -7.72 6.16 -2.74
CA HIS A 71 -8.36 4.95 -2.24
C HIS A 71 -9.88 4.98 -2.47
N ASP A 72 -10.54 6.07 -2.09
CA ASP A 72 -12.00 6.20 -2.17
C ASP A 72 -12.50 6.25 -3.61
N GLU A 73 -11.80 6.96 -4.49
CA GLU A 73 -12.15 7.04 -5.92
C GLU A 73 -12.06 5.67 -6.60
N LEU A 74 -11.02 4.89 -6.30
CA LEU A 74 -10.83 3.57 -6.87
C LEU A 74 -11.80 2.55 -6.28
N LEU A 75 -12.08 2.63 -4.98
CA LEU A 75 -13.00 1.70 -4.31
C LEU A 75 -14.46 1.93 -4.70
N GLY A 76 -14.85 3.18 -4.96
CA GLY A 76 -16.21 3.57 -5.36
C GLY A 76 -16.48 3.55 -6.86
N ARG A 77 -15.52 3.11 -7.69
CA ARG A 77 -15.70 3.01 -9.13
C ARG A 77 -16.35 1.66 -9.50
N ASP A 78 -17.60 1.74 -9.92
CA ASP A 78 -18.40 0.56 -10.29
C ASP A 78 -18.56 0.35 -11.81
N ASP A 79 -18.30 1.37 -12.65
CA ASP A 79 -18.40 1.26 -14.11
C ASP A 79 -17.28 2.06 -14.85
N PRO A 80 -16.32 1.38 -15.51
CA PRO A 80 -16.07 -0.05 -15.42
C PRO A 80 -15.59 -0.43 -13.99
N PRO A 81 -15.79 -1.68 -13.55
CA PRO A 81 -15.40 -2.11 -12.21
C PRO A 81 -13.89 -1.95 -12.00
N SER A 82 -13.51 -1.35 -10.86
CA SER A 82 -12.10 -1.13 -10.55
C SER A 82 -11.36 -2.42 -10.20
N ARG A 83 -10.20 -2.62 -10.82
CA ARG A 83 -9.26 -3.69 -10.48
C ARG A 83 -8.72 -3.56 -9.06
N TYR A 84 -8.52 -2.32 -8.59
CA TYR A 84 -8.14 -2.07 -7.19
C TYR A 84 -9.20 -2.59 -6.22
N GLN A 85 -10.49 -2.35 -6.50
CA GLN A 85 -11.59 -2.83 -5.67
C GLN A 85 -11.61 -4.36 -5.55
N GLU A 86 -11.34 -5.07 -6.65
CA GLU A 86 -11.23 -6.54 -6.67
C GLU A 86 -10.04 -7.04 -5.84
N LEU A 87 -8.85 -6.46 -6.04
CA LEU A 87 -7.65 -6.80 -5.28
C LEU A 87 -7.84 -6.56 -3.78
N PHE A 88 -8.50 -5.45 -3.42
CA PHE A 88 -8.83 -5.11 -2.05
C PHE A 88 -9.74 -6.17 -1.41
N LYS A 89 -10.82 -6.56 -2.09
CA LYS A 89 -11.74 -7.61 -1.63
C LYS A 89 -11.01 -8.94 -1.39
N LEU A 90 -10.17 -9.38 -2.34
CA LEU A 90 -9.41 -10.62 -2.22
C LEU A 90 -8.45 -10.63 -1.02
N GLN A 91 -7.80 -9.50 -0.72
CA GLN A 91 -6.94 -9.39 0.46
C GLN A 91 -7.73 -9.36 1.76
N PHE A 92 -8.85 -8.63 1.78
CA PHE A 92 -9.74 -8.57 2.93
C PHE A 92 -10.30 -9.96 3.30
N ASP A 93 -10.73 -10.73 2.30
CA ASP A 93 -11.23 -12.09 2.50
C ASP A 93 -10.17 -13.05 3.05
N ARG A 94 -8.91 -12.92 2.60
CA ARG A 94 -7.79 -13.70 3.15
C ARG A 94 -7.56 -13.40 4.63
N LEU A 95 -7.65 -12.13 5.03
CA LEU A 95 -7.48 -11.72 6.42
C LEU A 95 -8.59 -12.28 7.32
N ASN A 96 -9.84 -12.33 6.82
CA ASN A 96 -10.96 -12.86 7.58
C ASN A 96 -10.90 -14.38 7.74
N LYS A 97 -10.55 -15.13 6.68
CA LYS A 97 -10.36 -16.59 6.76
C LYS A 97 -9.26 -17.02 7.73
N GLY A 98 -8.19 -16.22 7.87
CA GLY A 98 -7.11 -16.49 8.81
C GLY A 98 -7.51 -16.34 10.29
N LYS A 99 -8.50 -15.49 10.60
CA LYS A 99 -9.00 -15.30 11.97
C LYS A 99 -9.91 -16.44 12.44
N GLU A 100 -10.68 -17.05 11.53
CA GLU A 100 -11.55 -18.18 11.83
C GLU A 100 -10.77 -19.47 12.15
N GLN A 101 -9.62 -19.68 11.49
CA GLN A 101 -8.77 -20.86 11.73
C GLN A 101 -7.94 -20.81 13.02
N SER A 102 -7.71 -19.63 13.61
CA SER A 102 -6.98 -19.50 14.89
C SER A 102 -7.87 -19.58 16.13
N GLN A 103 -9.18 -19.78 15.96
CA GLN A 103 -10.16 -19.95 17.05
C GLN A 103 -10.71 -21.39 17.15
N SER A 104 -10.12 -22.36 16.43
CA SER A 104 -10.42 -23.80 16.54
C SER A 104 -9.22 -24.59 17.06
#